data_AF-R6N086-F1
#
_entry.id   AF-R6N086-F1
#
_cell.length_a   1.000
_cell.length_b   1.000
_cell.length_c   1.000
_cell.angle_alpha   90.00
_cell.angle_beta   90.00
_cell.angle_gamma   90.00
#
_symmetry.space_group_name_H-M   'P 1'
#
loop_
_entity.id
_entity.type
_entity.pdbx_description
1 polymer ?
#
loop_
_entity_poly.entity_id
_entity_poly.type
_entity_poly.pdbx_seq_one_letter_code
_entity_poly.pdbx_strand_id
1 'polypeptide(L)'
;MNKLSQFFSVFVNSFAWQTLILALLNVFLGSGFVFNAYSVIQCFIVALVISVLMFVTDMILSNGFKLKLSLLTVSIIDILEVFAVVMVVGGAIFGWFDFVMSDLLIAAGVIIAVFLIVFTIHMLRMKADSNTINKILKERNSNEKSNSN
;
A
#
# COMPACT_ATOMS: atom_id res chain seq x y z
N MET A 1 17.15 -1.82 7.35
CA MET A 1 16.03 -0.89 7.62
C MET A 1 15.23 -1.44 8.78
N ASN A 2 14.96 -0.65 9.83
CA ASN A 2 14.08 -1.09 10.92
C ASN A 2 12.67 -1.36 10.36
N LYS A 3 12.01 -2.47 10.74
CA LYS A 3 10.66 -2.83 10.27
C LYS A 3 9.69 -1.64 10.32
N LEU A 4 9.73 -0.88 11.42
CA LEU A 4 8.93 0.34 11.62
C LEU A 4 9.08 1.38 10.48
N SER A 5 10.30 1.56 9.96
CA SER A 5 10.57 2.48 8.86
C SER A 5 9.97 2.01 7.53
N GLN A 6 9.89 0.68 7.31
CA GLN A 6 9.17 0.14 6.15
C GLN A 6 7.67 0.40 6.25
N PHE A 7 7.05 0.14 7.40
CA PHE A 7 5.62 0.43 7.60
C PHE A 7 5.30 1.90 7.42
N PHE A 8 6.10 2.79 8.00
CA PHE A 8 5.91 4.23 7.84
C PHE A 8 6.05 4.68 6.37
N SER A 9 6.98 4.08 5.62
CA SER A 9 7.13 4.36 4.18
C SER A 9 5.95 3.85 3.35
N VAL A 10 5.41 2.67 3.67
CA VAL A 10 4.22 2.10 3.00
C VAL A 10 2.98 2.94 3.31
N PHE A 11 2.81 3.36 4.57
CA PHE A 11 1.77 4.28 5.02
C PHE A 11 1.79 5.59 4.24
N VAL A 12 2.91 6.32 4.25
CA VAL A 12 3.02 7.63 3.59
C VAL A 12 2.82 7.51 2.08
N ASN A 13 3.37 6.46 1.44
CA ASN A 13 3.17 6.24 0.01
C ASN A 13 1.70 5.93 -0.31
N SER A 14 1.04 5.08 0.47
CA SER A 14 -0.37 4.72 0.23
C SER A 14 -1.29 5.92 0.42
N PHE A 15 -1.07 6.72 1.47
CA PHE A 15 -1.78 7.97 1.70
C PHE A 15 -1.58 8.97 0.54
N ALA A 16 -0.35 9.15 0.08
CA ALA A 16 -0.05 10.05 -1.04
C ALA A 16 -0.74 9.62 -2.35
N TRP A 17 -0.72 8.33 -2.68
CA TRP A 17 -1.38 7.83 -3.89
C TRP A 17 -2.89 7.88 -3.79
N GLN A 18 -3.48 7.52 -2.64
CA GLN A 18 -4.93 7.57 -2.44
C GLN A 18 -5.44 9.01 -2.53
N THR A 19 -4.77 9.97 -1.87
CA THR A 19 -5.14 11.38 -1.94
C THR A 19 -4.97 11.96 -3.34
N LEU A 20 -3.91 11.56 -4.07
CA LEU A 20 -3.72 11.96 -5.47
C LEU A 20 -4.83 11.43 -6.38
N ILE A 21 -5.19 10.15 -6.25
CA ILE A 21 -6.26 9.53 -7.06
C ILE A 21 -7.59 10.23 -6.78
N LEU A 22 -7.95 10.45 -5.52
CA LEU A 22 -9.18 11.15 -5.15
C LEU A 22 -9.21 12.60 -5.66
N ALA A 23 -8.09 13.32 -5.58
CA ALA A 23 -7.97 14.67 -6.13
C ALA A 23 -8.17 14.68 -7.65
N LEU A 24 -7.57 13.72 -8.37
CA LEU A 24 -7.75 13.58 -9.82
C LEU A 24 -9.19 13.23 -10.18
N LEU A 25 -9.81 12.28 -9.48
CA LEU A 25 -11.21 11.91 -9.72
C LEU A 25 -12.15 13.11 -9.50
N ASN A 26 -11.91 13.91 -8.46
CA ASN A 26 -12.69 15.13 -8.21
C ASN A 26 -12.54 16.16 -9.35
N VAL A 27 -11.33 16.35 -9.89
CA VAL A 27 -11.06 17.27 -11.01
C VAL A 27 -11.66 16.76 -12.32
N PHE A 28 -11.53 15.46 -12.63
CA PHE A 28 -11.91 14.91 -13.94
C PHE A 28 -13.35 14.47 -14.06
N LEU A 29 -13.96 13.96 -12.98
CA LEU A 29 -15.32 13.40 -13.04
C LEU A 29 -16.39 14.37 -12.55
N GLY A 30 -16.00 15.54 -12.02
CA GLY A 30 -16.94 16.53 -11.47
C GLY A 30 -17.86 15.94 -10.39
N SER A 31 -17.53 14.77 -9.85
CA SER A 31 -18.30 14.13 -8.80
C SER A 31 -18.25 15.04 -7.60
N GLY A 32 -19.40 15.34 -6.98
CA GLY A 32 -19.53 16.20 -5.80
C GLY A 32 -18.81 15.73 -4.53
N PHE A 33 -17.71 14.98 -4.67
CA PHE A 33 -16.74 14.67 -3.64
C PHE A 33 -15.96 15.95 -3.32
N VAL A 34 -16.51 16.78 -2.43
CA VAL A 34 -15.84 17.98 -1.96
C VAL A 34 -14.55 17.56 -1.25
N PHE A 35 -13.44 17.63 -1.97
CA PHE A 35 -12.11 17.32 -1.45
C PHE A 35 -11.67 18.46 -0.53
N ASN A 36 -12.24 18.48 0.67
CA ASN A 36 -11.97 19.45 1.72
C ASN A 36 -10.91 18.88 2.69
N ALA A 37 -10.36 19.74 3.55
CA ALA A 37 -9.42 19.35 4.60
C ALA A 37 -9.95 18.19 5.46
N TYR A 38 -11.25 18.14 5.71
CA TYR A 38 -11.90 17.04 6.43
C TYR A 38 -11.73 15.68 5.72
N SER A 39 -11.98 15.62 4.41
CA SER A 39 -11.83 14.41 3.59
C SER A 39 -10.37 13.93 3.55
N VAL A 40 -9.41 14.86 3.53
CA VAL A 40 -7.98 14.55 3.61
C VAL A 40 -7.61 13.94 4.96
N ILE A 41 -8.12 14.51 6.06
CA ILE A 41 -7.91 13.98 7.42
C ILE A 41 -8.54 12.59 7.57
N GLN A 42 -9.74 12.38 7.03
CA GLN A 42 -10.37 11.06 7.05
C GLN A 42 -9.55 10.02 6.27
N CYS A 43 -9.03 10.37 5.09
CA CYS A 43 -8.14 9.50 4.33
C CYS A 43 -6.85 9.18 5.09
N PHE A 44 -6.31 10.16 5.82
CA PHE A 44 -5.13 9.97 6.67
C PHE A 44 -5.41 8.98 7.80
N ILE A 45 -6.55 9.11 8.48
CA ILE A 45 -6.95 8.21 9.56
C ILE A 45 -7.14 6.79 9.03
N VAL A 46 -7.85 6.61 7.91
CA VAL A 46 -8.06 5.29 7.29
C VAL A 46 -6.72 4.65 6.91
N ALA A 47 -5.83 5.39 6.25
CA ALA A 47 -4.50 4.89 5.89
C ALA A 47 -3.67 4.51 7.13
N LEU A 48 -3.80 5.27 8.22
CA LEU A 48 -3.09 4.99 9.48
C LEU A 48 -3.61 3.71 10.12
N VAL A 49 -4.93 3.54 10.20
CA VAL A 49 -5.56 2.33 10.77
C VAL A 49 -5.16 1.10 9.98
N ILE A 50 -5.19 1.17 8.64
CA ILE A 50 -4.71 0.08 7.77
C ILE A 50 -3.26 -0.27 8.09
N SER A 51 -2.38 0.74 8.16
CA SER A 51 -0.95 0.49 8.42
C SER A 51 -0.70 -0.12 9.80
N VAL A 52 -1.46 0.27 10.82
CA VAL A 52 -1.35 -0.30 12.18
C VAL A 52 -1.87 -1.74 12.19
N LEU A 53 -2.98 -2.02 11.50
CA LEU A 53 -3.55 -3.36 11.40
C LEU A 53 -2.58 -4.32 10.73
N MET A 54 -2.05 -3.95 9.56
CA MET A 54 -1.05 -4.72 8.82
C MET A 54 0.21 -4.98 9.67
N PHE A 55 0.66 -3.98 10.44
CA PHE A 55 1.79 -4.15 11.36
C PHE A 55 1.52 -5.21 12.44
N VAL A 56 0.33 -5.15 13.06
CA VAL A 56 -0.06 -6.10 14.10
C VAL A 56 -0.18 -7.51 13.51
N THR A 57 -0.80 -7.64 12.34
CA THR A 57 -0.96 -8.91 11.64
C THR A 57 0.38 -9.52 11.24
N ASP A 58 1.29 -8.73 10.69
CA ASP A 58 2.67 -9.17 10.39
C ASP A 58 3.41 -9.63 11.65
N MET A 59 3.22 -8.94 12.77
CA MET A 59 3.83 -9.34 14.04
C MET A 59 3.28 -10.68 14.52
N ILE A 60 1.95 -10.87 14.47
CA ILE A 60 1.28 -12.13 14.84
C ILE A 60 1.72 -13.27 13.94
N LEU A 61 1.75 -13.07 12.62
CA LEU A 61 2.20 -14.07 11.65
C LEU A 61 3.65 -14.45 11.88
N SER A 62 4.54 -13.47 12.11
CA SER A 62 5.97 -13.74 12.27
C SER A 62 6.34 -14.45 13.58
N ASN A 63 5.58 -14.24 14.66
CA ASN A 63 5.87 -14.82 15.98
C ASN A 63 5.02 -16.05 16.31
N GLY A 64 3.77 -16.10 15.86
CA GLY A 64 2.82 -17.16 16.20
C GLY A 64 2.80 -18.33 15.21
N PHE A 65 3.13 -18.08 13.94
CA PHE A 65 3.05 -19.08 12.88
C PHE A 65 4.38 -19.17 12.13
N LYS A 66 5.16 -20.23 12.39
CA LYS A 66 6.27 -20.64 11.50
C LYS A 66 5.73 -21.22 10.18
N LEU A 67 4.68 -20.64 9.60
CA LEU A 67 4.13 -21.07 8.33
C LEU A 67 4.95 -20.40 7.22
N LYS A 68 5.50 -21.20 6.29
CA LYS A 68 5.93 -20.70 4.99
C LYS A 68 4.67 -20.32 4.20
N LEU A 69 4.10 -19.17 4.51
CA LEU A 69 2.96 -18.65 3.78
C LEU A 69 3.44 -18.21 2.39
N SER A 70 2.71 -18.61 1.35
CA SER A 70 3.02 -18.16 0.00
C SER A 70 2.80 -16.64 -0.09
N LEU A 71 3.58 -15.96 -0.95
CA LEU A 71 3.43 -14.51 -1.22
C LEU A 71 1.97 -14.16 -1.54
N LEU A 72 1.29 -15.04 -2.27
CA LEU A 72 -0.09 -14.88 -2.73
C LEU A 72 -1.07 -14.87 -1.54
N THR A 73 -0.85 -15.72 -0.55
CA THR A 73 -1.70 -15.80 0.65
C THR A 73 -1.54 -14.56 1.54
N VAL A 74 -0.30 -14.04 1.69
CA VAL A 74 -0.05 -12.79 2.43
C VAL A 74 -0.77 -11.63 1.74
N SER A 75 -0.64 -11.52 0.41
CA SER A 75 -1.33 -10.47 -0.34
C SER A 75 -2.85 -10.52 -0.26
N ILE A 76 -3.46 -11.72 -0.16
CA ILE A 76 -4.91 -11.85 0.02
C ILE A 76 -5.33 -11.32 1.40
N ILE A 77 -4.55 -11.62 2.45
CA ILE A 77 -4.80 -11.11 3.81
C ILE A 77 -4.72 -9.59 3.81
N ASP A 78 -3.68 -9.03 3.21
CA ASP A 78 -3.50 -7.56 3.10
C ASP A 78 -4.71 -6.89 2.43
N ILE A 79 -5.21 -7.45 1.32
CA ILE A 79 -6.39 -6.91 0.63
C ILE A 79 -7.64 -6.98 1.52
N LEU A 80 -7.83 -8.10 2.23
CA LEU A 80 -8.94 -8.29 3.16
C LEU A 80 -8.90 -7.28 4.30
N GLU A 81 -7.72 -6.95 4.81
CA GLU A 81 -7.55 -5.92 5.84
C GLU A 81 -7.89 -4.53 5.34
N VAL A 82 -7.38 -4.15 4.15
CA VAL A 82 -7.75 -2.88 3.52
C VAL A 82 -9.26 -2.81 3.34
N PHE A 83 -9.88 -3.88 2.84
CA PHE A 83 -11.32 -3.96 2.65
C PHE A 83 -12.07 -3.79 3.98
N ALA A 84 -11.69 -4.51 5.02
CA ALA A 84 -12.32 -4.42 6.34
C ALA A 84 -12.25 -2.98 6.91
N VAL A 85 -11.08 -2.33 6.83
CA VAL A 85 -10.92 -0.96 7.35
C VAL A 85 -11.70 0.06 6.53
N VAL A 86 -11.72 -0.05 5.20
CA VAL A 86 -12.51 0.85 4.34
C VAL A 86 -14.00 0.68 4.61
N MET A 87 -14.47 -0.54 4.83
CA MET A 87 -15.88 -0.82 5.15
C MET A 87 -16.28 -0.26 6.52
N VAL A 88 -15.47 -0.51 7.56
CA VAL A 88 -15.79 -0.08 8.93
C VAL A 88 -15.54 1.41 9.11
N VAL A 89 -14.35 1.89 8.82
CA VAL A 89 -13.95 3.27 9.11
C VAL A 89 -14.45 4.22 8.01
N GLY A 90 -14.26 3.85 6.74
CA GLY A 90 -14.72 4.67 5.61
C GLY A 90 -16.25 4.66 5.47
N GLY A 91 -16.85 3.47 5.39
CA GLY A 91 -18.29 3.28 5.25
C GLY A 91 -19.05 3.62 6.54
N ALA A 92 -18.89 2.81 7.59
CA ALA A 92 -19.76 2.90 8.77
C ALA A 92 -19.51 4.11 9.67
N ILE A 93 -18.26 4.57 9.83
CA ILE A 93 -17.93 5.72 10.70
C ILE A 93 -17.98 7.04 9.93
N PHE A 94 -17.34 7.11 8.76
CA PHE A 94 -17.22 8.35 8.00
C PHE A 94 -18.31 8.57 6.96
N GLY A 95 -19.13 7.55 6.66
CA GLY A 95 -20.26 7.68 5.74
C GLY A 95 -19.83 7.96 4.30
N TRP A 96 -18.70 7.41 3.85
CA TRP A 96 -18.19 7.64 2.49
C TRP A 96 -19.11 7.07 1.40
N PHE A 97 -19.88 6.04 1.73
CA PHE A 97 -20.78 5.35 0.82
C PHE A 97 -21.87 4.65 1.62
N ASP A 98 -23.01 4.39 0.97
CA ASP A 98 -24.08 3.61 1.57
C ASP A 98 -23.80 2.11 1.42
N PHE A 99 -24.29 1.28 2.36
CA PHE A 99 -24.13 -0.17 2.30
C PHE A 99 -25.10 -0.83 1.30
N VAL A 100 -25.17 -0.26 0.09
CA VAL A 100 -25.93 -0.76 -1.05
C VAL A 100 -24.96 -1.43 -2.03
N MET A 101 -25.40 -2.50 -2.69
CA MET A 101 -24.53 -3.35 -3.53
C MET A 101 -23.74 -2.58 -4.61
N SER A 102 -24.32 -1.54 -5.20
CA SER A 102 -23.64 -0.69 -6.20
C SER A 102 -22.39 -0.02 -5.63
N ASP A 103 -22.53 0.56 -4.45
CA ASP A 103 -21.49 1.36 -3.81
C ASP A 103 -20.38 0.47 -3.27
N LEU A 104 -20.76 -0.72 -2.77
CA LEU A 104 -19.82 -1.76 -2.37
C LEU A 104 -18.96 -2.24 -3.53
N LEU A 105 -19.54 -2.41 -4.72
CA LEU A 105 -18.80 -2.79 -5.93
C LEU A 105 -17.83 -1.69 -6.37
N ILE A 106 -18.24 -0.43 -6.29
CA ILE A 106 -17.36 0.72 -6.59
C ILE A 106 -16.19 0.77 -5.61
N ALA A 107 -16.47 0.66 -4.31
CA ALA A 107 -15.44 0.66 -3.26
C ALA A 107 -14.45 -0.50 -3.44
N ALA A 108 -14.94 -1.72 -3.71
CA ALA A 108 -14.10 -2.88 -4.01
C ALA A 108 -13.23 -2.65 -5.26
N GLY A 109 -13.80 -2.06 -6.32
CA GLY A 109 -13.06 -1.71 -7.53
C GLY A 109 -11.92 -0.73 -7.28
N VAL A 110 -12.15 0.31 -6.48
CA VAL A 110 -11.12 1.29 -6.09
C VAL A 110 -10.01 0.62 -5.28
N ILE A 111 -10.35 -0.23 -4.31
CA ILE A 111 -9.37 -0.95 -3.48
C ILE A 111 -8.46 -1.80 -4.36
N ILE A 112 -9.03 -2.57 -5.30
CA ILE A 112 -8.26 -3.42 -6.23
C ILE A 112 -7.36 -2.56 -7.12
N ALA A 113 -7.86 -1.44 -7.65
CA ALA A 113 -7.09 -0.54 -8.50
C ALA A 113 -5.87 0.05 -7.75
N VAL A 114 -6.09 0.54 -6.52
CA VAL A 114 -5.00 1.06 -5.67
C VAL A 114 -3.99 -0.04 -5.35
N PHE A 115 -4.44 -1.24 -5.01
CA PHE A 115 -3.56 -2.38 -4.75
C PHE A 115 -2.68 -2.71 -5.95
N LEU A 116 -3.23 -2.78 -7.16
CA LEU A 116 -2.46 -3.06 -8.38
C LEU A 116 -1.43 -1.98 -8.69
N ILE A 117 -1.75 -0.70 -8.47
CA ILE A 117 -0.82 0.42 -8.67
C ILE A 117 0.33 0.32 -7.67
N VAL A 118 0.02 0.18 -6.38
CA VAL A 118 1.03 0.09 -5.31
C VAL A 118 1.92 -1.13 -5.52
N PHE A 119 1.33 -2.28 -5.86
CA PHE A 119 2.07 -3.51 -6.17
C PHE A 119 2.99 -3.35 -7.37
N THR A 120 2.51 -2.73 -8.46
CA THR A 120 3.33 -2.46 -9.66
C THR A 120 4.50 -1.54 -9.34
N ILE A 121 4.28 -0.46 -8.61
CA ILE A 121 5.34 0.45 -8.18
C ILE A 121 6.35 -0.27 -7.28
N HIS A 122 5.89 -1.10 -6.36
CA HIS A 122 6.75 -1.89 -5.48
C HIS A 122 7.65 -2.84 -6.29
N MET A 123 7.08 -3.56 -7.25
CA MET A 123 7.82 -4.44 -8.17
C MET A 123 8.84 -3.67 -9.03
N LEU A 124 8.48 -2.47 -9.50
CA LEU A 124 9.40 -1.61 -10.25
C LEU A 124 10.57 -1.11 -9.38
N ARG A 125 10.29 -0.72 -8.12
CA ARG A 125 11.34 -0.35 -7.15
C ARG A 125 12.28 -1.51 -6.86
N MET A 126 11.75 -2.72 -6.63
CA MET A 126 12.57 -3.92 -6.43
C MET A 126 13.48 -4.21 -7.64
N LYS A 127 12.97 -4.05 -8.88
CA LYS A 127 13.79 -4.19 -10.09
C LYS A 127 14.88 -3.12 -10.18
N ALA A 128 14.57 -1.87 -9.86
CA ALA A 128 15.54 -0.77 -9.88
C ALA A 128 16.66 -0.97 -8.83
N ASP A 129 16.30 -1.40 -7.62
CA ASP A 129 17.25 -1.70 -6.56
C ASP A 129 18.13 -2.90 -6.94
N SER A 130 17.54 -3.95 -7.49
CA SER A 130 18.30 -5.12 -7.96
C SER A 130 19.28 -4.78 -9.09
N ASN A 131 18.89 -3.90 -10.01
CA ASN A 131 19.77 -3.45 -11.10
C ASN A 131 20.93 -2.60 -10.57
N THR A 132 20.66 -1.74 -9.59
CA THR A 132 21.69 -0.92 -8.94
C THR A 132 22.68 -1.78 -8.16
N ILE A 133 22.20 -2.77 -7.41
CA ILE A 133 23.03 -3.74 -6.69
C ILE A 133 23.88 -4.57 -7.66
N ASN A 134 23.30 -5.06 -8.75
CA ASN A 134 24.03 -5.81 -9.77
C ASN A 134 25.12 -4.96 -10.45
N LYS A 135 24.86 -3.67 -10.67
CA LYS A 135 25.85 -2.73 -11.20
C LYS A 135 27.01 -2.55 -10.22
N ILE A 136 26.72 -2.32 -8.93
CA ILE A 136 27.73 -2.18 -7.88
C ILE A 136 28.56 -3.47 -7.71
N LEU A 137 27.93 -4.65 -7.78
CA LEU A 137 28.63 -5.94 -7.72
C LEU A 137 29.55 -6.15 -8.93
N LYS A 138 29.08 -5.76 -10.12
CA LYS A 138 29.87 -5.87 -11.35
C LYS A 138 31.09 -4.95 -11.31
N GLU A 139 30.94 -3.72 -10.82
CA GLU A 139 32.03 -2.76 -10.63
C GLU A 139 33.04 -3.22 -9.56
N ARG A 140 32.59 -3.82 -8.45
CA ARG A 140 33.49 -4.41 -7.45
C ARG A 140 34.28 -5.60 -8.01
N ASN A 141 33.62 -6.53 -8.69
CA ASN A 141 34.28 -7.70 -9.27
C ASN A 141 35.28 -7.33 -10.39
N SER A 142 35.03 -6.26 -11.16
CA SER A 142 35.99 -5.77 -12.15
C SER A 142 37.21 -5.11 -11.49
N ASN A 143 37.01 -4.37 -10.39
CA ASN A 143 38.10 -3.73 -9.67
C ASN A 143 38.98 -4.74 -8.92
N GLU A 144 38.40 -5.81 -8.36
CA GLU A 144 39.18 -6.90 -7.75
C GLU A 144 40.02 -7.66 -8.79
N LYS A 145 39.48 -7.92 -9.99
CA LYS A 145 40.25 -8.50 -11.11
C LYS A 145 41.35 -7.59 -11.64
N SER A 146 41.17 -6.27 -11.57
CA SER A 146 42.18 -5.30 -11.99
C SER A 146 43.32 -5.14 -10.98
N ASN A 147 43.06 -5.38 -9.69
CA ASN A 147 44.06 -5.29 -8.61
C ASN A 147 44.82 -6.62 -8.37
N SER A 148 44.40 -7.71 -9.03
CA SER A 148 45.06 -9.02 -8.93
C SER A 148 46.05 -9.31 -10.08
N ASN A 149 46.28 -8.34 -10.97
CA ASN A 149 47.29 -8.36 -12.04
C ASN A 149 48.39 -7.35 -11.74
#